data_AF-A0A941U0K7-F1
#
_entry.id   AF-A0A941U0K7-F1
#
_cell.length_a   1.000
_cell.length_b   1.000
_cell.length_c   1.000
_cell.angle_alpha   90.00
_cell.angle_beta   90.00
_cell.angle_gamma   90.00
#
_symmetry.space_group_name_H-M   'P 1'
#
loop_
_entity.id
_entity.type
_entity.pdbx_description
1 polymer ?
#
loop_
_entity_poly.entity_id
_entity_poly.type
_entity_poly.pdbx_seq_one_letter_code
_entity_poly.pdbx_strand_id
1 'polypeptide(L)'
;MDPIVEAALRKWPNVPHCHGWLALDARGRWYLRDAAAQAAGPFPQVKGSRIDHEGLLGFIARNYAADAGGAWYFQNGPQRVYVDLEAAPWVWRLQPGSPVGVQAHTGLPAQARAAWLDEAGRLFLEADLGFGLVHSLDTELAAQA
;
A
#
# COMPACT_ATOMS: atom_id res chain seq x y z
N MET A 1 13.99 -2.09 4.33
CA MET A 1 14.07 -3.36 3.59
C MET A 1 14.80 -4.37 4.46
N ASP A 2 14.36 -5.63 4.48
CA ASP A 2 14.98 -6.65 5.32
C ASP A 2 16.39 -7.03 4.77
N PRO A 3 17.40 -7.30 5.62
CA PRO A 3 18.76 -7.62 5.17
C PRO A 3 18.84 -8.82 4.22
N ILE A 4 17.95 -9.81 4.41
CA ILE A 4 17.86 -10.98 3.52
C ILE A 4 17.46 -10.61 2.10
N VAL A 5 16.60 -9.60 1.95
CA VAL A 5 16.14 -9.09 0.66
C VAL A 5 17.27 -8.35 -0.05
N GLU A 6 18.01 -7.51 0.67
CA GLU A 6 19.18 -6.83 0.10
C GLU A 6 20.27 -7.82 -0.35
N ALA A 7 20.52 -8.86 0.45
CA ALA A 7 21.48 -9.91 0.10
C ALA A 7 21.07 -10.65 -1.18
N ALA A 8 19.77 -10.94 -1.32
CA ALA A 8 19.24 -11.58 -2.53
C ALA A 8 19.36 -10.67 -3.77
N LEU A 9 19.08 -9.36 -3.63
CA LEU A 9 19.21 -8.39 -4.72
C LEU A 9 20.67 -8.24 -5.18
N ARG A 10 21.64 -8.22 -4.24
CA ARG A 10 23.08 -8.21 -4.59
C ARG A 10 23.49 -9.47 -5.35
N LYS A 11 22.94 -10.62 -4.98
CA LYS A 11 23.24 -11.90 -5.64
C LYS A 11 22.61 -11.99 -7.04
N TRP A 12 21.41 -11.44 -7.22
CA TRP A 12 20.65 -11.51 -8.47
C TRP A 12 20.03 -10.15 -8.83
N PRO A 13 20.82 -9.22 -9.38
CA PRO A 13 20.36 -7.84 -9.59
C PRO A 13 19.37 -7.69 -10.75
N ASN A 14 19.33 -8.64 -11.69
CA ASN A 14 18.62 -8.53 -12.96
C ASN A 14 17.43 -9.49 -13.06
N VAL A 15 16.65 -9.62 -11.98
CA VAL A 15 15.42 -10.45 -12.00
C VAL A 15 14.27 -9.65 -12.61
N PRO A 16 13.56 -10.18 -13.63
CA PRO A 16 12.44 -9.49 -14.25
C PRO A 16 11.38 -9.08 -13.23
N HIS A 17 10.88 -7.87 -13.41
CA HIS A 17 9.80 -7.34 -12.58
C HIS A 17 8.50 -8.12 -12.83
N CYS A 18 7.73 -8.29 -11.76
CA CYS A 18 6.42 -8.93 -11.77
C CYS A 18 5.33 -7.85 -11.68
N HIS A 19 4.29 -7.98 -12.52
CA HIS A 19 3.19 -7.02 -12.62
C HIS A 19 1.85 -7.75 -12.61
N GLY A 20 0.80 -7.10 -12.08
CA GLY A 20 -0.57 -7.60 -12.12
C GLY A 20 -0.91 -8.69 -11.10
N TRP A 21 0.05 -9.14 -10.27
CA TRP A 21 -0.14 -10.22 -9.29
C TRP A 21 -0.45 -9.72 -7.87
N LEU A 22 -0.14 -8.48 -7.54
CA LEU A 22 -0.33 -7.91 -6.21
C LEU A 22 -1.13 -6.62 -6.31
N ALA A 23 -2.17 -6.50 -5.49
CA ALA A 23 -3.01 -5.31 -5.46
C ALA A 23 -3.26 -4.81 -4.03
N LEU A 24 -3.42 -3.50 -3.90
CA LEU A 24 -3.77 -2.81 -2.65
C LEU A 24 -5.09 -2.07 -2.84
N ASP A 25 -6.08 -2.44 -2.04
CA ASP A 25 -7.41 -1.84 -2.09
C ASP A 25 -7.51 -0.55 -1.26
N ALA A 26 -8.58 0.22 -1.49
CA ALA A 26 -8.82 1.51 -0.81
C ALA A 26 -9.01 1.38 0.72
N ARG A 27 -9.05 0.15 1.24
CA ARG A 27 -9.15 -0.16 2.68
C ARG A 27 -7.83 -0.66 3.26
N GLY A 28 -6.75 -0.62 2.49
CA GLY A 28 -5.42 -1.05 2.91
C GLY A 28 -5.25 -2.57 2.95
N ARG A 29 -6.09 -3.31 2.20
CA ARG A 29 -6.03 -4.77 2.14
C ARG A 29 -5.26 -5.23 0.91
N TRP A 30 -4.43 -6.24 1.12
CA TRP A 30 -3.62 -6.84 0.07
C TRP A 30 -4.34 -8.00 -0.59
N TYR A 31 -4.21 -8.10 -1.92
CA TYR A 31 -4.80 -9.16 -2.71
C TYR A 31 -3.77 -9.77 -3.66
N LEU A 32 -3.79 -11.10 -3.76
CA LEU A 32 -3.13 -11.84 -4.82
C LEU A 32 -4.09 -11.97 -6.00
N ARG A 33 -3.61 -11.55 -7.18
CA ARG A 33 -4.35 -11.61 -8.44
C ARG A 33 -3.76 -12.69 -9.32
N ASP A 34 -4.22 -13.93 -9.14
CA ASP A 34 -3.80 -15.04 -9.98
C ASP A 34 -4.31 -14.92 -11.43
N ALA A 35 -3.89 -15.86 -12.29
CA ALA A 35 -4.29 -15.84 -13.70
C ALA A 35 -5.81 -15.86 -13.90
N ALA A 36 -6.57 -16.56 -13.03
CA ALA A 36 -8.02 -16.61 -13.12
C ALA A 36 -8.64 -15.25 -12.73
N ALA A 37 -8.16 -14.63 -11.65
CA ALA A 37 -8.59 -13.30 -11.23
C ALA A 37 -8.26 -12.24 -12.29
N GLN A 38 -7.08 -12.31 -12.92
CA GLN A 38 -6.70 -11.40 -13.99
C GLN A 38 -7.56 -11.59 -15.25
N ALA A 39 -7.87 -12.84 -15.62
CA ALA A 39 -8.74 -13.14 -16.75
C ALA A 39 -10.20 -12.72 -16.52
N ALA A 40 -10.66 -12.74 -15.27
CA ALA A 40 -12.03 -12.38 -14.91
C ALA A 40 -12.30 -10.86 -14.96
N GLY A 41 -11.27 -10.01 -14.90
CA GLY A 41 -11.43 -8.57 -15.08
C GLY A 41 -10.36 -7.73 -14.40
N PRO A 42 -10.39 -6.40 -14.59
CA PRO A 42 -9.43 -5.48 -13.99
C PRO A 42 -9.66 -5.29 -12.48
N PHE A 43 -8.63 -4.84 -11.78
CA PHE A 43 -8.73 -4.32 -10.42
C PHE A 43 -9.22 -2.87 -10.46
N PRO A 44 -10.11 -2.41 -9.55
CA PRO A 44 -10.61 -3.10 -8.35
C PRO A 44 -11.88 -3.95 -8.56
N GLN A 45 -12.42 -4.05 -9.78
CA GLN A 45 -13.67 -4.78 -10.07
C GLN A 45 -13.56 -6.26 -9.73
N VAL A 46 -12.42 -6.88 -10.08
CA VAL A 46 -12.04 -8.23 -9.65
C VAL A 46 -10.80 -8.14 -8.77
N LYS A 47 -11.00 -8.33 -7.46
CA LYS A 47 -9.94 -8.18 -6.46
C LYS A 47 -8.95 -9.35 -6.41
N GLY A 48 -9.39 -10.56 -6.71
CA GLY A 48 -8.61 -11.78 -6.45
C GLY A 48 -8.71 -12.24 -5.00
N SER A 49 -7.71 -12.99 -4.55
CA SER A 49 -7.70 -13.62 -3.23
C SER A 49 -7.07 -12.70 -2.18
N ARG A 50 -7.79 -12.40 -1.11
CA ARG A 50 -7.27 -11.57 -0.02
C ARG A 50 -6.11 -12.30 0.69
N ILE A 51 -5.04 -11.58 0.96
CA ILE A 51 -3.91 -12.09 1.75
C ILE A 51 -4.21 -11.87 3.23
N ASP A 52 -4.48 -12.94 3.96
CA ASP A 52 -4.76 -12.91 5.41
C ASP A 52 -3.60 -13.43 6.27
N HIS A 53 -2.55 -13.99 5.64
CA HIS A 53 -1.40 -14.53 6.37
C HIS A 53 -0.52 -13.40 6.94
N GLU A 54 -0.62 -13.17 8.25
CA GLU A 54 0.04 -12.06 8.96
C GLU A 54 1.55 -11.98 8.69
N GLY A 55 2.26 -13.12 8.69
CA GLY A 55 3.70 -13.13 8.42
C GLY A 55 4.06 -12.63 7.00
N LEU A 56 3.17 -12.85 6.03
CA LEU A 56 3.36 -12.40 4.65
C LEU A 56 3.02 -10.91 4.55
N LEU A 57 1.93 -10.48 5.18
CA LEU A 57 1.56 -9.06 5.27
C LEU A 57 2.69 -8.23 5.91
N GLY A 58 3.25 -8.71 7.02
CA GLY A 58 4.39 -8.06 7.67
C GLY A 58 5.64 -8.04 6.79
N PHE A 59 5.88 -9.10 6.01
CA PHE A 59 6.99 -9.14 5.06
C PHE A 59 6.79 -8.17 3.88
N ILE A 60 5.58 -8.07 3.33
CA ILE A 60 5.22 -7.08 2.32
C ILE A 60 5.46 -5.68 2.88
N ALA A 61 4.90 -5.37 4.07
CA ALA A 61 4.99 -4.06 4.71
C ALA A 61 6.43 -3.54 4.86
N ARG A 62 7.37 -4.38 5.32
CA ARG A 62 8.77 -3.98 5.54
C ARG A 62 9.58 -3.82 4.25
N ASN A 63 9.08 -4.36 3.14
CA ASN A 63 9.74 -4.39 1.84
C ASN A 63 8.91 -3.68 0.76
N TYR A 64 7.95 -2.85 1.17
CA TYR A 64 7.12 -2.03 0.30
C TYR A 64 7.74 -0.65 0.12
N ALA A 65 7.92 -0.22 -1.13
CA ALA A 65 8.58 1.04 -1.46
C ALA A 65 8.14 1.58 -2.83
N ALA A 66 8.47 2.84 -3.11
CA ALA A 66 8.36 3.44 -4.43
C ALA A 66 9.69 3.33 -5.18
N ASP A 67 9.63 3.21 -6.51
CA ASP A 67 10.78 3.42 -7.37
C ASP A 67 10.96 4.89 -7.75
N ALA A 68 12.02 5.19 -8.51
CA ALA A 68 12.33 6.55 -8.95
C ALA A 68 11.27 7.17 -9.89
N GLY A 69 10.42 6.34 -10.50
CA GLY A 69 9.29 6.80 -11.32
C GLY A 69 7.99 7.00 -10.51
N GLY A 70 8.02 6.75 -9.20
CA GLY A 70 6.86 6.85 -8.32
C GLY A 70 5.95 5.62 -8.33
N ALA A 71 6.33 4.55 -9.04
CA ALA A 71 5.57 3.31 -9.04
C ALA A 71 5.90 2.49 -7.79
N TRP A 72 4.88 1.89 -7.18
CA TRP A 72 5.01 1.19 -5.90
C TRP A 72 5.14 -0.31 -6.08
N TYR A 73 5.99 -0.91 -5.25
CA TYR A 73 6.34 -2.32 -5.34
C TYR A 73 6.61 -2.94 -3.97
N PHE A 74 6.42 -4.26 -3.92
CA PHE A 74 6.94 -5.13 -2.87
C PHE A 74 8.22 -5.83 -3.37
N GLN A 75 9.31 -5.71 -2.61
CA GLN A 75 10.57 -6.40 -2.91
C GLN A 75 10.56 -7.82 -2.33
N ASN A 76 10.29 -8.80 -3.17
CA ASN A 76 10.27 -10.22 -2.82
C ASN A 76 11.61 -10.88 -3.17
N GLY A 77 12.57 -10.83 -2.24
CA GLY A 77 13.94 -11.25 -2.51
C GLY A 77 14.54 -10.39 -3.64
N PRO A 78 15.10 -10.98 -4.72
CA PRO A 78 15.63 -10.20 -5.83
C PRO A 78 14.55 -9.65 -6.77
N GLN A 79 13.32 -10.17 -6.70
CA GLN A 79 12.25 -9.79 -7.62
C GLN A 79 11.45 -8.59 -7.08
N ARG A 80 11.23 -7.62 -7.94
CA ARG A 80 10.29 -6.53 -7.70
C ARG A 80 8.89 -6.94 -8.15
N VAL A 81 7.90 -6.84 -7.28
CA VAL A 81 6.49 -7.09 -7.58
C VAL A 81 5.74 -5.76 -7.49
N TYR A 82 5.37 -5.18 -8.63
CA TYR A 82 4.61 -3.93 -8.68
C TYR A 82 3.15 -4.13 -8.24
N VAL A 83 2.60 -3.09 -7.63
CA VAL A 83 1.29 -3.12 -6.99
C VAL A 83 0.26 -2.37 -7.83
N ASP A 84 -0.85 -3.04 -8.15
CA ASP A 84 -2.06 -2.39 -8.64
C ASP A 84 -2.73 -1.65 -7.49
N LEU A 85 -2.78 -0.31 -7.55
CA LEU A 85 -3.34 0.53 -6.49
C LEU A 85 -4.78 0.93 -6.83
N GLU A 86 -5.71 0.78 -5.88
CA GLU A 86 -7.10 1.21 -6.09
C GLU A 86 -7.22 2.73 -6.07
N ALA A 87 -6.43 3.40 -5.23
CA ALA A 87 -6.48 4.84 -5.05
C ALA A 87 -5.12 5.47 -4.76
N ALA A 88 -4.40 4.95 -3.77
CA ALA A 88 -3.15 5.52 -3.29
C ALA A 88 -2.24 4.43 -2.71
N PRO A 89 -0.92 4.66 -2.65
CA PRO A 89 0.03 3.67 -2.13
C PRO A 89 -0.06 3.49 -0.62
N TRP A 90 -0.47 4.55 0.08
CA TRP A 90 -0.79 4.47 1.50
C TRP A 90 -2.28 4.57 1.71
N VAL A 91 -2.79 3.75 2.63
CA VAL A 91 -4.08 3.96 3.27
C VAL A 91 -3.82 4.35 4.73
N TRP A 92 -4.28 5.53 5.12
CA TRP A 92 -4.11 6.10 6.45
C TRP A 92 -5.26 5.69 7.36
N ARG A 93 -4.89 5.25 8.56
CA ARG A 93 -5.77 5.12 9.71
C ARG A 93 -5.54 6.31 10.64
N LEU A 94 -6.62 6.85 11.17
CA LEU A 94 -6.58 7.91 12.17
C LEU A 94 -6.82 7.34 13.57
N GLN A 95 -6.14 7.90 14.55
CA GLN A 95 -6.28 7.55 15.96
C GLN A 95 -6.73 8.79 16.75
N PRO A 96 -7.74 8.67 17.62
CA PRO A 96 -8.21 9.81 18.40
C PRO A 96 -7.09 10.34 19.31
N GLY A 97 -7.02 11.66 19.44
CA GLY A 97 -5.97 12.34 20.19
C GLY A 97 -5.93 13.83 19.87
N SER A 98 -5.10 14.57 20.60
CA SER A 98 -4.76 15.95 20.29
C SER A 98 -3.23 16.11 20.36
N PRO A 99 -2.52 16.10 19.22
CA PRO A 99 -3.04 15.98 17.86
C PRO A 99 -3.56 14.56 17.52
N VAL A 100 -4.38 14.45 16.47
CA VAL A 100 -4.84 13.17 15.90
C VAL A 100 -3.63 12.37 15.38
N GLY A 101 -3.56 11.09 15.75
CA GLY A 101 -2.51 10.19 15.27
C GLY A 101 -2.80 9.71 13.85
N VAL A 102 -1.76 9.58 13.02
CA VAL A 102 -1.86 9.02 11.66
C VAL A 102 -0.97 7.79 11.55
N GLN A 103 -1.51 6.71 11.01
CA GLN A 103 -0.80 5.44 10.83
C GLN A 103 -1.09 4.84 9.44
N ALA A 104 -0.05 4.36 8.74
CA ALA A 104 -0.22 3.64 7.49
C ALA A 104 -0.90 2.27 7.72
N HIS A 105 -1.54 1.71 6.69
CA HIS A 105 -2.03 0.32 6.68
C HIS A 105 -0.93 -0.73 6.94
N THR A 106 0.35 -0.36 6.80
CA THR A 106 1.52 -1.18 7.17
C THR A 106 1.93 -1.07 8.64
N GLY A 107 1.23 -0.25 9.43
CA GLY A 107 1.49 -0.01 10.85
C GLY A 107 2.47 1.12 11.15
N LEU A 108 3.09 1.73 10.13
CA LEU A 108 4.04 2.82 10.33
C LEU A 108 3.32 4.11 10.76
N PRO A 109 3.74 4.77 11.85
CA PRO A 109 3.23 6.08 12.20
C PRO A 109 3.69 7.13 11.19
N ALA A 110 2.88 8.16 10.97
CA ALA A 110 3.17 9.22 10.03
C ALA A 110 2.73 10.59 10.60
N GLN A 111 3.29 11.66 10.04
CA GLN A 111 2.90 13.03 10.33
C GLN A 111 2.26 13.65 9.11
N ALA A 112 0.96 13.98 9.20
CA ALA A 112 0.25 14.69 8.13
C ALA A 112 0.80 16.12 7.96
N ARG A 113 0.92 16.54 6.71
CA ARG A 113 1.42 17.86 6.29
C ARG A 113 0.36 18.66 5.56
N ALA A 114 -0.42 17.99 4.73
CA ALA A 114 -1.52 18.58 3.97
C ALA A 114 -2.65 17.58 3.80
N ALA A 115 -3.86 18.10 3.62
CA ALA A 115 -5.06 17.33 3.36
C ALA A 115 -5.69 17.75 2.03
N TRP A 116 -6.23 16.78 1.29
CA TRP A 116 -6.79 16.96 -0.04
C TRP A 116 -8.11 16.20 -0.14
N LEU A 117 -9.07 16.75 -0.88
CA LEU A 117 -10.31 16.06 -1.25
C LEU A 117 -10.35 15.91 -2.76
N ASP A 118 -10.79 14.75 -3.22
CA ASP A 118 -11.11 14.56 -4.63
C ASP A 118 -12.59 14.88 -4.92
N GLU A 119 -12.98 14.76 -6.19
CA GLU A 119 -14.34 14.99 -6.66
C GLU A 119 -15.38 14.01 -6.09
N ALA A 120 -14.93 12.87 -5.56
CA ALA A 120 -15.77 11.86 -4.91
C ALA A 120 -15.86 12.05 -3.38
N GLY A 121 -15.22 13.09 -2.84
CA GLY A 121 -15.17 13.36 -1.40
C GLY A 121 -14.25 12.44 -0.61
N ARG A 122 -13.34 11.73 -1.27
CA ARG A 122 -12.31 10.94 -0.60
C ARG A 122 -11.23 11.87 -0.04
N LEU A 123 -10.93 11.70 1.25
CA LEU A 123 -9.90 12.45 1.94
C LEU A 123 -8.54 11.79 1.75
N PHE A 124 -7.57 12.54 1.27
CA PHE A 124 -6.18 12.14 1.17
C PHE A 124 -5.31 12.99 2.07
N LEU A 125 -4.24 12.40 2.59
CA LEU A 125 -3.20 13.11 3.33
C LEU A 125 -1.87 12.96 2.60
N GLU A 126 -1.18 14.09 2.46
CA GLU A 126 0.27 14.10 2.25
C GLU A 126 0.93 14.04 3.62
N ALA A 127 1.70 12.98 3.87
CA ALA A 127 2.45 12.78 5.09
C ALA A 127 3.96 12.70 4.80
N ASP A 128 4.76 12.66 5.86
CA ASP A 128 6.21 12.40 5.78
C ASP A 128 6.59 11.07 5.11
N LEU A 129 5.72 10.07 5.20
CA LEU A 129 5.86 8.80 4.47
C LEU A 129 5.39 8.86 3.00
N GLY A 130 4.66 9.90 2.60
CA GLY A 130 4.13 10.08 1.24
C GLY A 130 2.62 10.35 1.20
N PHE A 131 2.04 10.25 0.01
CA PHE A 131 0.62 10.51 -0.23
C PHE A 131 -0.24 9.26 0.00
N GLY A 132 -1.42 9.42 0.60
CA GLY A 132 -2.29 8.29 0.91
C GLY A 132 -3.75 8.67 1.14
N LEU A 133 -4.63 7.68 0.99
CA LEU A 133 -6.08 7.78 1.21
C LEU A 133 -6.40 7.57 2.69
N VAL A 134 -7.18 8.45 3.31
CA VAL A 134 -7.76 8.18 4.63
C VAL A 134 -8.83 7.10 4.52
N HIS A 135 -8.71 6.08 5.34
CA HIS A 135 -9.65 4.98 5.38
C HIS A 135 -11.06 5.50 5.68
N SER A 136 -12.05 5.02 4.92
CA SER A 136 -13.43 5.56 4.97
C SER A 136 -14.15 5.42 6.32
N LEU A 137 -13.68 4.56 7.21
CA LEU A 137 -14.18 4.46 8.59
C LEU A 137 -13.68 5.56 9.53
N ASP A 138 -12.68 6.33 9.11
CA ASP A 138 -12.02 7.33 9.94
C ASP A 138 -12.40 8.76 9.50
N THR A 139 -13.36 8.92 8.57
CA THR A 139 -13.79 10.22 8.05
C THR A 139 -14.46 11.10 9.10
N GLU A 140 -15.21 10.51 10.03
CA GLU A 140 -15.81 11.25 11.14
C GLU A 140 -14.75 11.82 12.08
N LEU A 141 -13.72 11.04 12.38
CA LEU A 141 -12.59 11.48 13.19
C LEU A 141 -11.81 12.59 12.46
N ALA A 142 -11.61 12.45 11.15
CA ALA A 142 -10.96 13.48 10.34
C ALA A 142 -11.70 14.83 10.36
N ALA A 143 -13.04 14.81 10.35
CA ALA A 143 -13.86 16.02 10.37
C ALA A 143 -13.83 16.77 11.72
N GLN A 144 -13.34 16.13 12.79
CA GLN A 144 -13.25 16.69 14.13
C GLN A 144 -11.84 17.21 14.46
N ALA A 145 -10.86 17.00 13.57
CA ALA A 145 -9.44 17.26 13.77
C ALA A 145 -9.03 18.71 13.49
#